data_AF-A0A944VPJ9-F1
#
_entry.id   AF-A0A944VPJ9-F1
#
_cell.length_a   1.000
_cell.length_b   1.000
_cell.length_c   1.000
_cell.angle_alpha   90.00
_cell.angle_beta   90.00
_cell.angle_gamma   90.00
#
_symmetry.space_group_name_H-M   'P 1'
#
loop_
_entity.id
_entity.type
_entity.pdbx_description
1 polymer ?
#
loop_
_entity_poly.entity_id
_entity_poly.type
_entity_poly.pdbx_seq_one_letter_code
_entity_poly.pdbx_strand_id
1 'polypeptide(L)'
;MMPVYYTSNNTRKRKPTKNKRILAARAADEEFLRKHGCHPEQLKTKPKKFVEWKGHKHVYRRETKFIPSRIDTVGIDGCAKKDNSERLKISSNYTIAPAYNKGAYQVIMKENVKDIGK
;
A
#
# COMPACT_ATOMS: atom_id res chain seq x y z
N MET A 1 -12.64 19.39 -25.79
CA MET A 1 -11.64 18.42 -25.30
C MET A 1 -11.08 17.69 -26.51
N MET A 2 -9.76 17.77 -26.77
CA MET A 2 -9.18 17.08 -27.92
C MET A 2 -9.37 15.58 -27.75
N PRO A 3 -9.79 14.84 -28.79
CA PRO A 3 -10.00 13.42 -28.66
C PRO A 3 -8.73 12.67 -28.27
N VAL A 4 -8.87 11.57 -27.52
CA VAL A 4 -7.76 10.74 -26.97
C VAL A 4 -6.76 10.29 -28.03
N TYR A 5 -7.19 10.20 -29.30
CA TYR A 5 -6.36 9.86 -30.46
C TYR A 5 -5.40 10.97 -30.93
N TYR A 6 -5.50 12.19 -30.39
CA TYR A 6 -4.60 13.32 -30.68
C TYR A 6 -3.59 13.60 -29.55
N THR A 7 -3.27 12.62 -28.70
CA THR A 7 -2.22 12.79 -27.68
C THR A 7 -0.87 12.33 -28.23
N SER A 8 0.14 13.21 -28.22
CA SER A 8 1.51 12.93 -28.68
C SER A 8 2.35 12.10 -27.67
N ASN A 9 1.75 11.71 -26.55
CA ASN A 9 2.46 11.02 -25.47
C ASN A 9 2.54 9.52 -25.79
N ASN A 10 3.55 9.16 -26.58
CA ASN A 10 3.85 7.79 -26.97
C ASN A 10 4.24 6.94 -25.73
N THR A 11 3.31 6.12 -25.23
CA THR A 11 3.53 5.17 -24.13
C THR A 11 4.13 3.84 -24.56
N ARG A 12 4.46 3.68 -25.85
CA ARG A 12 5.00 2.41 -26.39
C ARG A 12 6.37 2.15 -25.80
N LYS A 13 6.48 1.11 -24.99
CA LYS A 13 7.75 0.65 -24.40
C LYS A 13 8.77 0.41 -25.52
N ARG A 14 9.88 1.18 -25.52
CA ARG A 14 10.99 0.99 -26.45
C ARG A 14 11.84 -0.19 -26.00
N LYS A 15 12.28 -1.02 -26.96
CA LYS A 15 13.22 -2.10 -26.67
C LYS A 15 14.57 -1.49 -26.23
N PRO A 16 15.26 -2.09 -25.24
CA PRO A 16 16.55 -1.61 -24.81
C PRO A 16 17.59 -1.76 -25.94
N THR A 17 18.42 -0.73 -26.11
CA THR A 17 19.56 -0.78 -27.02
C THR A 17 20.65 -1.70 -26.45
N LYS A 18 21.36 -2.41 -27.34
CA LYS A 18 22.42 -3.38 -27.02
C LYS A 18 23.78 -2.91 -27.52
N ASN A 19 24.10 -1.64 -27.27
CA ASN A 19 25.41 -1.09 -27.62
C ASN A 19 26.48 -1.68 -26.70
N LYS A 20 27.70 -1.90 -27.19
CA LYS A 20 28.81 -2.50 -26.42
C LYS A 20 29.03 -1.83 -25.06
N ARG A 21 29.01 -0.50 -25.01
CA ARG A 21 29.12 0.29 -23.77
C ARG A 21 28.00 0.00 -22.77
N ILE A 22 26.76 -0.15 -23.24
CA ILE A 22 25.60 -0.42 -22.38
C ILE A 22 25.66 -1.86 -21.85
N LEU A 23 26.11 -2.81 -22.67
CA LEU A 23 26.31 -4.20 -22.25
C LEU A 23 27.39 -4.30 -21.17
N ALA A 24 28.52 -3.59 -21.34
CA ALA A 24 29.59 -3.53 -20.34
C ALA A 24 29.10 -2.92 -19.01
N ALA A 25 28.33 -1.83 -19.07
CA ALA A 25 27.75 -1.20 -17.87
C ALA A 25 26.79 -2.14 -17.12
N ARG A 26 25.94 -2.90 -17.85
CA ARG A 26 25.06 -3.91 -17.24
C ARG A 26 25.84 -5.05 -16.59
N ALA A 27 26.92 -5.51 -17.23
CA ALA A 27 27.76 -6.57 -16.67
C ALA A 27 28.44 -6.14 -15.36
N ALA A 28 28.94 -4.91 -15.30
CA ALA A 28 29.53 -4.35 -14.08
C ALA A 28 28.50 -4.20 -12.94
N ASP A 29 27.28 -3.77 -13.28
CA ASP A 29 26.18 -3.66 -12.32
C ASP A 29 25.76 -5.05 -11.79
N GLU A 30 25.64 -6.05 -12.67
CA GLU A 30 25.36 -7.43 -12.26
C GLU A 30 26.44 -8.00 -11.33
N GLU A 31 27.72 -7.74 -11.60
CA GLU A 31 28.83 -8.17 -10.76
C GLU A 31 28.80 -7.49 -9.37
N PHE A 32 28.54 -6.18 -9.35
CA PHE A 32 28.35 -5.42 -8.11
C PHE A 32 27.20 -6.00 -7.28
N LEU A 33 26.04 -6.19 -7.91
CA LEU A 33 24.85 -6.73 -7.23
C LEU A 33 25.12 -8.14 -6.66
N ARG A 34 25.85 -9.01 -7.38
CA ARG A 34 26.25 -10.33 -6.87
C ARG A 34 27.22 -10.23 -5.69
N LYS A 35 28.22 -9.36 -5.78
CA LYS A 35 29.23 -9.16 -4.73
C LYS A 35 28.60 -8.66 -3.43
N HIS A 36 27.61 -7.78 -3.54
CA HIS A 36 26.91 -7.20 -2.40
C HIS A 36 25.71 -8.03 -1.91
N GLY A 37 25.43 -9.19 -2.51
CA GLY A 37 24.35 -10.08 -2.08
C GLY A 37 22.94 -9.56 -2.43
N CYS A 38 22.84 -8.50 -3.23
CA CYS A 38 21.58 -7.85 -3.62
C CYS A 38 21.14 -8.21 -5.04
N HIS A 39 21.76 -9.23 -5.66
CA HIS A 39 21.31 -9.73 -6.95
C HIS A 39 19.94 -10.41 -6.82
N PRO A 40 18.99 -10.21 -7.76
CA PRO A 40 17.65 -10.78 -7.69
C PRO A 40 17.63 -12.30 -7.55
N GLU A 41 18.64 -13.01 -8.05
CA GLU A 41 18.79 -14.46 -7.85
C GLU A 41 19.16 -14.85 -6.41
N GLN A 42 19.97 -14.04 -5.74
CA GLN A 42 20.37 -14.26 -4.34
C GLN A 42 19.25 -13.85 -3.37
N LEU A 43 18.42 -12.88 -3.78
CA LEU A 43 17.22 -12.44 -3.06
C LEU A 43 16.05 -13.42 -3.17
N LYS A 44 16.15 -14.48 -3.99
CA LYS A 44 15.13 -15.53 -4.03
C LYS A 44 14.98 -16.11 -2.64
N THR A 45 13.77 -16.01 -2.08
CA THR A 45 13.45 -16.58 -0.78
C THR A 45 13.71 -18.08 -0.82
N LYS A 46 14.76 -18.54 -0.15
CA LYS A 46 15.00 -19.97 0.02
C LYS A 46 13.76 -20.56 0.69
N PRO A 47 13.19 -21.68 0.20
CA PRO A 47 12.07 -22.32 0.87
C PRO A 47 12.53 -22.66 2.29
N LYS A 48 11.93 -22.01 3.28
CA LYS A 48 12.21 -22.30 4.68
C LYS A 48 11.70 -23.71 4.94
N LYS A 49 12.58 -24.62 5.35
CA LYS A 49 12.13 -25.92 5.86
C LYS A 49 11.26 -25.67 7.07
N PHE A 50 10.10 -26.29 7.11
CA PHE A 50 9.26 -26.24 8.29
C PHE A 50 10.05 -26.82 9.47
N VAL A 51 10.16 -26.03 10.54
CA VAL A 51 10.73 -26.47 11.81
C VAL A 51 9.60 -26.40 12.81
N GLU A 52 9.24 -27.56 13.36
CA GLU A 52 8.20 -27.63 14.37
C GLU A 52 8.59 -26.79 15.59
N TRP A 53 7.67 -25.94 16.03
CA TRP A 53 7.85 -25.12 17.21
C TRP A 53 7.73 -26.00 18.46
N LYS A 54 8.84 -26.24 19.16
CA LYS A 54 8.91 -27.08 20.37
C LYS A 54 8.48 -26.36 21.67
N GLY A 55 7.99 -25.13 21.58
CA GLY A 55 7.72 -24.32 22.77
C GLY A 55 9.00 -23.76 23.42
N HIS A 56 8.83 -22.82 24.34
CA HIS A 56 9.92 -22.43 25.25
C HIS A 56 9.97 -23.44 26.40
N LYS A 57 11.13 -24.08 26.61
CA LYS A 57 11.34 -25.01 27.74
C LYS A 57 11.13 -24.34 29.10
N HIS A 58 11.50 -23.06 29.19
CA HIS A 58 11.32 -22.23 30.38
C HIS A 58 10.42 -21.06 30.02
N VAL A 59 9.17 -21.13 30.48
CA VAL A 59 8.26 -19.99 30.46
C VAL A 59 8.43 -19.29 31.79
N TYR A 60 9.06 -18.10 31.79
CA TYR A 60 9.11 -17.29 33.00
C TYR A 60 7.68 -16.94 33.42
N ARG A 61 7.26 -17.47 34.57
CA ARG A 61 6.03 -17.06 35.25
C ARG A 61 6.47 -16.29 36.48
N ARG A 62 5.91 -15.10 36.68
CA ARG A 62 6.06 -14.38 37.94
C ARG A 62 5.44 -15.20 39.07
N GLU A 63 6.12 -15.26 40.20
CA GLU A 63 5.59 -15.83 41.45
C GLU A 63 4.66 -14.83 42.15
N THR A 64 4.96 -13.54 41.99
CA THR A 64 4.21 -12.45 42.61
C THR A 64 2.93 -12.11 41.85
N LYS A 65 1.91 -11.65 42.58
CA LYS A 65 0.66 -11.14 41.99
C LYS A 65 0.98 -9.94 41.10
N PHE A 66 0.40 -9.90 39.89
CA PHE A 66 0.47 -8.69 39.07
C PHE A 66 -0.24 -7.55 39.77
N ILE A 67 0.41 -6.40 39.83
CA ILE A 67 -0.26 -5.15 40.08
C ILE A 67 0.03 -4.30 38.84
N PRO A 68 -0.93 -4.18 37.90
CA PRO A 68 -0.71 -3.31 36.75
C PRO A 68 -0.53 -1.88 37.26
N SER A 69 0.63 -1.28 37.00
CA SER A 69 0.80 0.16 37.16
C SER A 69 -0.10 0.88 36.15
N ARG A 70 -0.45 2.15 36.41
CA ARG A 70 -1.08 3.00 35.39
C ARG A 70 -0.15 3.02 34.18
N ILE A 71 -0.55 2.35 33.12
CA ILE A 71 0.22 2.29 31.88
C ILE A 71 -0.15 3.56 31.13
N ASP A 72 0.74 4.56 31.07
CA ASP A 72 0.52 5.82 30.34
C ASP A 72 0.45 5.62 28.81
N THR A 73 0.35 4.37 28.34
CA THR A 73 0.13 4.00 26.93
C THR A 73 -1.31 4.18 26.47
N VAL A 74 -2.23 4.63 27.34
CA VAL A 74 -3.58 5.08 26.94
C VAL A 74 -3.46 6.40 26.17
N GLY A 75 -2.86 6.35 24.97
CA GLY A 75 -2.58 7.51 24.15
C GLY A 75 -1.32 7.41 23.29
N ILE A 76 -0.45 6.42 23.52
CA ILE A 76 0.59 6.06 22.55
C ILE A 76 -0.12 5.26 21.47
N ASP A 77 -0.54 5.96 20.41
CA ASP A 77 -1.28 5.44 19.25
C ASP A 77 -0.88 3.99 18.94
N GLY A 78 -1.68 3.05 19.46
CA GLY A 78 -1.52 1.66 19.09
C GLY A 78 -1.69 1.57 17.58
N CYS A 79 -0.87 0.75 16.92
CA CYS A 79 -1.02 0.42 15.50
C CYS A 79 -2.33 -0.38 15.22
N ALA A 80 -3.32 -0.30 16.11
CA ALA A 80 -4.67 -0.76 15.88
C ALA A 80 -5.39 0.26 14.98
N LYS A 81 -6.07 -0.23 13.95
CA LYS A 81 -6.86 0.62 13.05
C LYS A 81 -7.92 1.35 13.89
N LYS A 82 -7.98 2.68 13.78
CA LYS A 82 -9.04 3.48 14.40
C LYS A 82 -10.40 2.98 13.91
N ASP A 83 -11.36 2.85 14.82
CA ASP A 83 -12.73 2.50 14.45
C ASP A 83 -13.33 3.62 13.59
N ASN A 84 -13.64 3.30 12.33
CA ASN A 84 -14.22 4.24 11.35
C ASN A 84 -15.70 3.94 11.07
N SER A 85 -16.36 3.12 11.89
CA SER A 85 -17.75 2.67 11.70
C SER A 85 -18.73 3.85 11.59
N GLU A 86 -18.59 4.86 12.45
CA GLU A 86 -19.43 6.06 12.40
C GLU A 86 -19.23 6.87 11.12
N ARG A 87 -17.98 7.06 10.69
CA ARG A 87 -17.65 7.76 9.44
C ARG A 87 -18.25 7.06 8.24
N LEU A 88 -18.20 5.72 8.23
CA LEU A 88 -18.81 4.91 7.18
C LEU A 88 -20.33 5.06 7.17
N LYS A 89 -20.99 4.98 8.34
CA LYS A 89 -22.45 5.18 8.49
C LYS A 89 -22.91 6.57 8.05
N ILE A 90 -22.12 7.61 8.30
CA ILE A 90 -22.43 8.96 7.84
C ILE A 90 -22.23 9.06 6.33
N SER A 91 -21.09 8.56 5.81
CA SER A 91 -20.76 8.64 4.39
C SER A 91 -21.74 7.88 3.48
N SER A 92 -22.38 6.82 3.99
CA SER A 92 -23.38 6.06 3.23
C SER A 92 -24.65 6.84 2.89
N ASN A 93 -24.89 7.99 3.52
CA ASN A 93 -26.05 8.83 3.23
C ASN A 93 -25.81 9.81 2.06
N TYR A 94 -24.56 9.94 1.63
CA TYR A 94 -24.15 10.86 0.58
C TYR A 94 -23.72 10.11 -0.68
N THR A 95 -23.88 10.77 -1.83
CA THR A 95 -23.47 10.30 -3.15
C THR A 95 -22.81 11.45 -3.90
N ILE A 96 -21.87 11.12 -4.78
CA ILE A 96 -21.24 12.07 -5.69
C ILE A 96 -22.03 12.05 -7.01
N ALA A 97 -22.53 13.21 -7.44
CA ALA A 97 -23.31 13.34 -8.67
C ALA A 97 -22.85 14.56 -9.49
N PRO A 98 -22.98 14.54 -10.84
CA PRO A 98 -22.60 15.68 -11.68
C PRO A 98 -23.51 16.87 -11.37
N ALA A 99 -22.94 18.02 -11.03
CA ALA A 99 -23.72 19.22 -10.84
C ALA A 99 -24.15 19.79 -12.21
N TYR A 100 -25.46 19.90 -12.43
CA TYR A 100 -25.99 20.59 -13.60
C TYR A 100 -25.40 22.01 -13.65
N ASN A 101 -24.91 22.41 -14.83
CA ASN A 101 -24.29 23.71 -15.10
C ASN A 101 -22.94 24.05 -14.44
N LYS A 102 -22.28 23.15 -13.69
CA LYS A 102 -21.01 23.51 -13.02
C LYS A 102 -19.79 22.70 -13.43
N GLY A 103 -19.92 21.71 -14.33
CA GLY A 103 -18.80 20.93 -14.86
C GLY A 103 -18.05 20.06 -13.84
N ALA A 104 -18.40 20.15 -12.56
CA ALA A 104 -17.78 19.44 -11.45
C ALA A 104 -18.79 18.53 -10.74
N TYR A 105 -18.30 17.50 -10.07
CA TYR A 105 -19.10 16.64 -9.22
C TYR A 105 -19.36 17.28 -7.84
N GLN A 106 -20.55 17.08 -7.29
CA GLN A 106 -20.95 17.60 -5.99
C GLN A 106 -21.38 16.45 -5.05
N VAL A 107 -21.09 16.61 -3.76
CA VAL A 107 -21.55 15.70 -2.69
C VAL A 107 -22.98 16.09 -2.32
N ILE A 108 -23.91 15.16 -2.51
CA ILE A 108 -25.34 15.39 -2.35
C ILE A 108 -25.94 14.22 -1.57
N MET A 109 -27.04 14.45 -0.85
CA MET A 109 -27.78 13.37 -0.17
C MET A 109 -28.40 12.43 -1.20
N LYS A 110 -28.48 11.13 -0.88
CA LYS A 110 -29.03 10.11 -1.80
C LYS A 110 -30.46 10.39 -2.28
N GLU A 111 -31.28 10.99 -1.44
CA GLU A 111 -32.68 11.33 -1.74
C GLU A 111 -32.77 12.40 -2.83
N ASN A 112 -31.88 13.38 -2.79
CA ASN A 112 -31.90 14.55 -3.67
C ASN A 112 -31.29 14.27 -5.05
N VAL A 113 -30.79 13.05 -5.30
CA VAL A 113 -30.10 12.71 -6.57
C VAL A 113 -31.01 12.87 -7.79
N LYS A 114 -32.32 12.64 -7.63
CA LYS A 114 -33.31 12.77 -8.71
C LYS A 114 -33.54 14.20 -9.16
N ASP A 115 -33.30 15.18 -8.27
CA ASP A 115 -33.61 16.58 -8.51
C ASP A 115 -32.41 17.39 -9.02
N ILE A 116 -31.23 16.77 -9.14
CA ILE A 116 -29.97 17.44 -9.55
C ILE A 116 -29.99 17.90 -11.02
N GLY A 117 -30.79 17.24 -11.86
CA GLY A 117 -30.85 17.48 -13.31
C GLY A 117 -32.22 17.91 -13.82
N LYS A 118 -33.09 18.40 -12.94
CA LYS A 118 -34.39 18.99 -13.27
C LYS A 118 -34.26 20.50 -13.35
#